data_AF-A0A227J427-F1
#
_entry.id   AF-A0A227J427-F1
#
_cell.length_a   1.000
_cell.length_b   1.000
_cell.length_c   1.000
_cell.angle_alpha   90.00
_cell.angle_beta   90.00
_cell.angle_gamma   90.00
#
_symmetry.space_group_name_H-M   'P 1'
#
loop_
_entity.id
_entity.type
_entity.pdbx_description
1 polymer ?
#
loop_
_entity_poly.entity_id
_entity_poly.type
_entity_poly.pdbx_seq_one_letter_code
_entity_poly.pdbx_strand_id
1 'polypeptide(L)'
;AGGSARGSMDHLVIAAAFKGEGFDARKVRYIGYDAGGKAMAALLSGETQLLSTGLGEVLEMSKSGQVKVLAITAPKRLEAAPNIPTLTEYGNETVFANWRGFFAAPGVSQK
;
A
#
# COMPACT_ATOMS: atom_id res chain seq x y z
N ALA A 1 -1.42 9.29 -1.64
CA ALA A 1 -0.91 9.04 -3.00
C ALA A 1 -0.61 7.55 -3.18
N GLY A 2 -0.40 7.11 -4.41
CA GLY A 2 0.09 5.76 -4.71
C GLY A 2 0.78 5.72 -6.07
N GLY A 3 1.51 4.63 -6.33
CA GLY A 3 2.29 4.43 -7.55
C GLY A 3 1.47 3.95 -8.74
N SER A 4 0.15 4.02 -8.67
CA SER A 4 -0.77 3.55 -9.69
C SER A 4 -2.00 4.45 -9.85
N ALA A 5 -2.75 4.25 -10.93
CA ALA A 5 -3.87 5.11 -11.31
C ALA A 5 -5.08 4.99 -10.37
N ARG A 6 -5.97 5.99 -10.38
CA ARG A 6 -7.25 5.91 -9.66
C ARG A 6 -8.02 4.64 -10.04
N GLY A 7 -8.37 3.86 -9.03
CA GLY A 7 -9.13 2.60 -9.17
C GLY A 7 -8.24 1.35 -9.14
N SER A 8 -6.92 1.53 -9.14
CA SER A 8 -5.96 0.45 -8.90
C SER A 8 -5.93 0.01 -7.42
N MET A 9 -5.10 -0.99 -7.12
CA MET A 9 -4.96 -1.51 -5.77
C MET A 9 -4.42 -0.48 -4.77
N ASP A 10 -3.44 0.36 -5.11
CA ASP A 10 -2.95 1.39 -4.17
C ASP A 10 -4.04 2.42 -3.85
N HIS A 11 -5.00 2.65 -4.75
CA HIS A 11 -6.15 3.50 -4.50
C HIS A 11 -7.21 2.79 -3.65
N LEU A 12 -7.55 1.54 -4.00
CA LEU A 12 -8.62 0.80 -3.35
C LEU A 12 -8.27 0.37 -1.93
N VAL A 13 -7.01 0.00 -1.67
CA VAL A 13 -6.55 -0.44 -0.35
C VAL A 13 -6.66 0.69 0.67
N ILE A 14 -6.19 1.89 0.31
CA ILE A 14 -6.32 3.02 1.22
C ILE A 14 -7.79 3.42 1.40
N ALA A 15 -8.60 3.40 0.33
CA ALA A 15 -10.03 3.67 0.44
C ALA A 15 -10.76 2.65 1.35
N ALA A 16 -10.41 1.36 1.24
CA ALA A 16 -10.91 0.30 2.11
C ALA A 16 -10.48 0.52 3.56
N ALA A 17 -9.22 0.89 3.81
CA ALA A 17 -8.72 1.20 5.13
C ALA A 17 -9.50 2.38 5.76
N PHE A 18 -9.69 3.49 5.04
CA PHE A 18 -10.49 4.61 5.55
C PHE A 18 -11.94 4.21 5.83
N LYS A 19 -12.55 3.43 4.93
CA LYS A 19 -13.93 2.93 5.12
C LYS A 19 -14.04 2.00 6.33
N GLY A 20 -13.04 1.15 6.57
CA GLY A 20 -12.99 0.22 7.71
C GLY A 20 -13.02 0.92 9.07
N GLU A 21 -12.47 2.13 9.14
CA GLU A 21 -12.52 3.00 10.33
C GLU A 21 -13.79 3.86 10.41
N GLY A 22 -14.74 3.68 9.50
CA GLY A 22 -15.96 4.50 9.42
C GLY A 22 -15.75 5.89 8.81
N PHE A 23 -14.56 6.20 8.25
CA PHE A 23 -14.35 7.45 7.53
C PHE A 23 -14.93 7.41 6.12
N ASP A 24 -15.34 8.57 5.61
CA ASP A 24 -15.72 8.71 4.20
C ASP A 24 -14.47 8.78 3.33
N ALA A 25 -14.11 7.66 2.69
CA ALA A 25 -12.97 7.56 1.80
C ALA A 25 -12.98 8.58 0.65
N ARG A 26 -14.16 9.12 0.25
CA ARG A 26 -14.26 10.14 -0.81
C ARG A 26 -13.72 11.50 -0.39
N LYS A 27 -13.60 11.75 0.93
CA LYS A 27 -12.98 12.96 1.47
C LYS A 27 -11.46 12.94 1.34
N VAL A 28 -10.86 11.78 1.04
CA VAL A 28 -9.43 11.64 0.84
C VAL A 28 -9.12 11.83 -0.65
N ARG A 29 -8.40 12.91 -0.98
CA ARG A 29 -7.95 13.16 -2.36
C ARG A 29 -6.82 12.19 -2.71
N TYR A 30 -7.14 11.17 -3.51
CA TYR A 30 -6.12 10.30 -4.08
C TYR A 30 -5.42 10.96 -5.27
N ILE A 31 -4.08 11.05 -5.18
CA ILE A 31 -3.16 11.41 -6.25
C ILE A 31 -2.46 10.13 -6.71
N GLY A 32 -2.72 9.73 -7.95
CA GLY A 32 -2.07 8.58 -8.58
C GLY A 32 -0.87 9.03 -9.39
N TYR A 33 0.25 8.34 -9.22
CA TYR A 33 1.45 8.48 -10.03
C TYR A 33 1.62 7.25 -10.90
N ASP A 34 2.47 7.36 -11.94
CA ASP A 34 2.73 6.27 -12.89
C ASP A 34 3.87 5.33 -12.45
N ALA A 35 4.36 5.48 -11.22
CA ALA A 35 5.36 4.61 -10.59
C ALA A 35 5.48 4.89 -9.08
N GLY A 36 5.88 3.87 -8.31
CA GLY A 36 6.13 3.98 -6.87
C GLY A 36 7.18 5.04 -6.51
N GLY A 37 8.26 5.14 -7.29
CA GLY A 37 9.32 6.14 -7.05
C GLY A 37 8.86 7.60 -7.14
N LYS A 38 7.98 7.92 -8.11
CA LYS A 38 7.40 9.28 -8.21
C LYS A 38 6.46 9.56 -7.04
N ALA A 39 5.66 8.58 -6.64
CA ALA A 39 4.78 8.70 -5.48
C ALA A 39 5.56 8.89 -4.17
N MET A 40 6.71 8.22 -4.02
CA MET A 40 7.61 8.41 -2.89
C MET A 40 8.25 9.79 -2.88
N ALA A 41 8.74 10.27 -4.03
CA ALA A 41 9.29 11.63 -4.13
C ALA A 41 8.26 12.70 -3.71
N ALA A 42 6.99 12.53 -4.09
CA ALA A 42 5.91 13.41 -3.68
C ALA A 42 5.58 13.33 -2.17
N LEU A 43 5.84 12.19 -1.51
CA LEU A 43 5.75 12.09 -0.05
C LEU A 43 6.90 12.86 0.61
N LEU A 44 8.12 12.63 0.16
CA LEU A 44 9.34 13.23 0.73
C LEU A 44 9.40 14.75 0.51
N SER A 45 8.86 15.26 -0.59
CA SER A 45 8.75 16.70 -0.86
C SER A 45 7.65 17.40 -0.04
N GLY A 46 6.76 16.64 0.60
CA GLY A 46 5.59 17.16 1.30
C GLY A 46 4.39 17.50 0.42
N GLU A 47 4.46 17.25 -0.90
CA GLU A 47 3.31 17.40 -1.80
C GLU A 47 2.14 16.51 -1.39
N THR A 48 2.45 15.33 -0.86
CA THR A 48 1.47 14.37 -0.33
C THR A 48 1.81 14.01 1.11
N GLN A 49 0.78 13.84 1.94
CA GLN A 49 0.93 13.55 3.37
C GLN A 49 0.97 12.06 3.68
N LEU A 50 0.44 11.24 2.78
CA LEU A 50 0.28 9.80 2.95
C LEU A 50 0.57 9.08 1.64
N LEU A 51 1.21 7.93 1.72
CA LEU A 51 1.53 7.05 0.59
C LEU A 51 0.99 5.64 0.87
N SER A 52 0.22 5.10 -0.08
CA SER A 52 -0.08 3.67 -0.16
C SER A 52 0.89 3.05 -1.15
N THR A 53 1.68 2.09 -0.69
CA THR A 53 2.68 1.38 -1.49
C THR A 53 3.00 0.01 -0.88
N GLY A 54 3.74 -0.83 -1.60
CA GLY A 54 4.22 -2.12 -1.12
C GLY A 54 5.29 -1.98 -0.03
N LEU A 55 5.23 -2.86 0.98
CA LEU A 55 6.16 -2.84 2.12
C LEU A 55 7.63 -2.94 1.70
N GLY A 56 7.94 -3.77 0.69
CA GLY A 56 9.30 -3.98 0.20
C GLY A 56 9.94 -2.71 -0.37
N GLU A 57 9.14 -1.75 -0.86
CA GLU A 57 9.64 -0.48 -1.40
C GLU A 57 10.09 0.48 -0.30
N VAL A 58 9.55 0.35 0.92
CA VAL A 58 9.70 1.34 1.99
C VAL A 58 10.43 0.83 3.22
N LEU A 59 10.70 -0.47 3.31
CA LEU A 59 11.24 -1.08 4.52
C LEU A 59 12.60 -0.49 4.93
N GLU A 60 13.53 -0.34 3.99
CA GLU A 60 14.85 0.25 4.27
C GLU A 60 14.78 1.75 4.58
N MET A 61 13.89 2.48 3.89
CA MET A 61 13.64 3.90 4.19
C MET A 61 13.01 4.07 5.58
N SER A 62 12.17 3.13 6.00
CA SER A 62 11.59 3.11 7.34
C SER A 62 12.64 2.80 8.42
N LYS A 63 13.54 1.86 8.16
CA LYS A 63 14.66 1.54 9.08
C LYS A 63 15.62 2.71 9.24
N SER A 64 15.87 3.45 8.17
CA SER A 64 16.71 4.66 8.21
C SER A 64 15.99 5.91 8.75
N GLY A 65 14.70 5.81 9.09
CA GLY A 65 13.92 6.91 9.67
C GLY A 65 13.47 8.00 8.68
N GLN A 66 13.72 7.81 7.38
CA GLN A 66 13.29 8.76 6.34
C GLN A 66 11.76 8.77 6.17
N VAL A 67 11.12 7.63 6.40
CA VAL A 67 9.66 7.50 6.36
C VAL A 67 9.18 6.71 7.58
N LYS A 68 7.91 6.88 7.93
CA LYS A 68 7.25 6.08 8.97
C LYS A 68 6.14 5.25 8.34
N VAL A 69 6.27 3.93 8.40
CA VAL A 69 5.18 3.03 8.01
C VAL A 69 4.15 3.03 9.14
N LEU A 70 2.92 3.47 8.83
CA LEU A 70 1.85 3.60 9.83
C LEU A 70 1.17 2.27 10.13
N ALA A 71 0.93 1.46 9.11
CA ALA A 71 0.34 0.14 9.23
C ALA A 71 0.62 -0.69 7.97
N ILE A 72 0.49 -2.01 8.10
CA ILE A 72 0.45 -2.96 6.97
C ILE A 72 -0.92 -3.63 6.85
N THR A 73 -1.35 -3.92 5.63
CA THR A 73 -2.63 -4.59 5.32
C THR A 73 -2.48 -6.11 5.38
N ALA A 74 -1.87 -6.63 6.44
CA ALA A 74 -1.65 -8.05 6.66
C ALA A 74 -2.52 -8.55 7.83
N PRO A 75 -2.88 -9.85 7.88
CA PRO A 75 -3.67 -10.38 8.99
C PRO A 75 -2.88 -10.40 10.31
N LYS A 76 -1.55 -10.48 10.24
CA LYS A 76 -0.60 -10.47 11.36
C LYS A 76 0.67 -9.72 10.94
N ARG A 77 1.46 -9.27 11.93
CA ARG A 77 2.78 -8.68 11.67
C ARG A 77 3.68 -9.65 10.92
N LEU A 78 4.50 -9.13 10.04
CA LEU A 78 5.43 -9.92 9.23
C LEU A 78 6.78 -10.04 9.94
N GLU A 79 7.45 -11.18 9.81
CA GLU A 79 8.79 -11.40 10.40
C GLU A 79 9.82 -10.37 9.90
N ALA A 80 9.69 -9.93 8.65
CA ALA A 80 10.53 -8.88 8.07
C ALA A 80 10.26 -7.47 8.64
N ALA A 81 9.15 -7.29 9.35
CA ALA A 81 8.68 -6.01 9.87
C ALA A 81 7.93 -6.17 11.22
N PRO A 82 8.58 -6.74 12.26
CA PRO A 82 7.89 -7.13 13.49
C PRO A 82 7.41 -5.94 14.33
N ASN A 83 7.99 -4.76 14.09
CA ASN A 83 7.67 -3.51 14.78
C ASN A 83 6.58 -2.70 14.08
N ILE A 84 6.17 -3.09 12.87
CA ILE A 84 5.15 -2.38 12.10
C ILE A 84 3.79 -3.03 12.40
N PRO A 85 2.81 -2.28 12.93
CA PRO A 85 1.51 -2.82 13.28
C PRO A 85 0.69 -3.14 12.02
N THR A 86 -0.26 -4.06 12.15
CA THR A 86 -1.27 -4.27 11.12
C THR A 86 -2.44 -3.30 11.26
N LEU A 87 -3.25 -3.13 10.21
CA LEU A 87 -4.55 -2.46 10.34
C LEU A 87 -5.48 -3.19 11.30
N THR A 88 -5.40 -4.53 11.36
CA THR A 88 -6.25 -5.34 12.24
C THR A 88 -6.01 -5.06 13.73
N GLU A 89 -4.79 -4.67 14.11
CA GLU A 89 -4.47 -4.23 15.48
C GLU A 89 -5.17 -2.91 15.87
N TYR A 90 -5.63 -2.13 14.89
CA TYR A 90 -6.41 -0.91 15.10
C TYR A 90 -7.92 -1.13 15.01
N GLY A 91 -8.38 -2.37 14.84
CA GLY A 91 -9.80 -2.68 14.65
C GLY A 91 -10.27 -2.60 13.20
N ASN A 92 -9.35 -2.45 12.25
CA ASN A 92 -9.64 -2.39 10.83
C ASN A 92 -9.31 -3.70 10.12
N GLU A 93 -10.35 -4.38 9.66
CA GLU A 93 -10.25 -5.71 9.05
C GLU A 93 -9.73 -5.69 7.60
N THR A 94 -9.27 -4.54 7.10
CA THR A 94 -8.73 -4.44 5.74
C THR A 94 -7.42 -5.22 5.62
N VAL A 95 -7.50 -6.39 4.99
CA VAL A 95 -6.37 -7.24 4.62
C VAL A 95 -6.23 -7.26 3.10
N PHE A 96 -5.01 -7.02 2.63
CA PHE A 96 -4.66 -7.06 1.22
C PHE A 96 -3.22 -7.55 1.01
N ALA A 97 -3.08 -8.60 0.22
CA ALA A 97 -1.79 -9.13 -0.22
C ALA A 97 -1.58 -8.79 -1.70
N ASN A 98 -0.53 -8.02 -1.99
CA ASN A 98 -0.14 -7.67 -3.34
C ASN A 98 0.72 -8.80 -3.95
N TRP A 99 0.09 -9.76 -4.64
CA TRP A 99 0.78 -10.90 -5.24
C TRP A 99 1.17 -10.64 -6.71
N ARG A 100 2.11 -11.43 -7.20
CA ARG A 100 2.53 -11.47 -8.61
C ARG A 100 2.50 -12.91 -9.09
N GLY A 101 2.22 -13.11 -10.37
CA GLY A 101 2.17 -14.43 -10.99
C GLY A 101 2.50 -14.36 -12.48
N PHE A 102 2.71 -15.53 -13.06
CA PHE A 102 2.89 -15.69 -14.50
C PHE A 102 1.55 -16.03 -15.15
N PHE A 103 1.31 -15.48 -16.33
CA PHE A 103 0.12 -15.73 -17.12
C PHE A 103 0.54 -16.18 -18.51
N ALA A 104 -0.21 -17.13 -19.07
CA ALA A 104 0.00 -17.65 -20.41
C ALA A 104 -1.31 -17.61 -21.18
N ALA A 105 -1.24 -17.50 -22.51
CA ALA A 105 -2.43 -17.57 -23.35
C ALA A 105 -3.13 -18.93 -23.17
N PRO A 106 -4.47 -18.99 -23.32
CA PRO A 106 -5.18 -20.27 -23.34
C PRO A 106 -4.56 -21.23 -24.36
N GLY A 107 -4.31 -22.48 -23.97
CA GLY A 107 -3.74 -23.50 -24.86
C GLY A 107 -2.21 -23.55 -24.93
N VAL A 108 -1.48 -22.74 -24.14
CA VAL A 108 -0.03 -22.92 -24.00
C VAL A 108 0.27 -24.31 -23.46
N SER A 109 1.13 -25.04 -24.17
CA SER A 109 1.60 -26.38 -23.79
C SER A 109 2.28 -26.32 -22.41
N GLN A 110 1.93 -27.24 -21.51
CA GLN A 110 2.52 -27.37 -20.18
C GLN A 110 3.87 -28.13 -20.18
N LYS A 111 4.46 -28.33 -21.37
CA LYS A 111 5.73 -29.05 -21.52
C LYS A 111 6.91 -28.10 -21.48
#